data_AF-A0A9E2E571-F1
#
_entry.id   AF-A0A9E2E571-F1
#
_cell.length_a   1.000
_cell.length_b   1.000
_cell.length_c   1.000
_cell.angle_alpha   90.00
_cell.angle_beta   90.00
_cell.angle_gamma   90.00
#
_symmetry.space_group_name_H-M   'P 1'
#
loop_
_entity.id
_entity.type
_entity.pdbx_description
1 polymer ?
#
loop_
_entity_poly.entity_id
_entity_poly.type
_entity_poly.pdbx_seq_one_letter_code
_entity_poly.pdbx_strand_id
1 'polypeptide(L)' 'MRNSIAIILTMGALGLNGWAEEKVDFAKSVQGVFEARCIDCHGSKKQKGDLRLDSQEAAFAE' A
#
# COMPACT_ATOMS: atom_id res chain seq x y z
N MET A 1 -3.14 -39.39 -25.58
CA MET A 1 -4.16 -39.01 -24.58
C MET A 1 -3.66 -39.13 -23.14
N ARG A 2 -3.05 -40.25 -22.72
CA ARG A 2 -2.53 -40.44 -21.35
C ARG A 2 -1.32 -39.55 -21.00
N ASN A 3 -0.43 -39.27 -21.96
CA ASN A 3 0.72 -38.37 -21.76
C ASN A 3 0.36 -36.88 -21.68
N SER A 4 -0.73 -36.46 -22.32
CA SER A 4 -1.17 -35.05 -22.34
C SER A 4 -1.75 -34.61 -20.99
N ILE A 5 -2.32 -35.55 -20.23
CA ILE A 5 -2.90 -35.30 -18.90
C ILE A 5 -1.79 -35.05 -17.86
N ALA A 6 -0.65 -35.74 -17.98
CA ALA A 6 0.48 -35.58 -17.06
C ALA A 6 1.17 -34.20 -17.17
N ILE A 7 1.14 -33.58 -18.35
CA ILE A 7 1.73 -32.26 -18.61
C ILE A 7 0.85 -31.13 -18.03
N ILE A 8 -0.47 -31.28 -18.10
CA ILE A 8 -1.41 -30.29 -17.54
C ILE A 8 -1.35 -30.30 -15.99
N LEU A 9 -1.20 -31.47 -15.39
CA LEU A 9 -1.10 -31.62 -13.92
C LEU A 9 0.17 -30.93 -13.34
N THR A 10 1.26 -30.88 -14.11
CA THR A 10 2.53 -30.29 -13.68
C THR A 10 2.59 -28.77 -13.91
N MET A 11 1.95 -28.24 -14.96
CA MET A 11 1.84 -26.78 -15.18
C MET A 11 0.85 -26.07 -14.24
N GLY A 12 -0.15 -26.78 -13.71
CA GLY A 12 -1.09 -26.22 -12.72
C GLY A 12 -0.43 -25.88 -11.37
N ALA A 13 0.60 -26.62 -10.96
CA ALA A 13 1.28 -26.39 -9.68
C ALA A 13 2.12 -25.10 -9.64
N LEU A 14 2.58 -24.60 -10.80
CA LEU A 14 3.31 -23.33 -10.88
C LEU A 14 2.38 -22.10 -10.92
N GLY A 15 1.10 -22.28 -11.25
CA GLY A 15 0.12 -21.19 -11.39
C GLY A 15 -0.65 -20.84 -10.10
N LEU A 16 -0.42 -21.55 -8.99
CA LEU A 16 -1.17 -21.37 -7.73
C LEU A 16 -0.48 -20.46 -6.71
N ASN A 17 0.69 -19.90 -7.04
CA ASN A 17 1.23 -18.79 -6.26
C ASN A 17 0.45 -17.52 -6.64
N GLY A 18 -0.74 -17.35 -6.03
CA GLY A 18 -1.41 -16.05 -6.05
C GLY A 18 -0.40 -14.98 -5.62
N TRP A 19 -0.33 -13.87 -6.35
CA TRP A 19 0.53 -12.75 -5.96
C TRP A 19 0.12 -12.31 -4.56
N ALA A 20 0.99 -12.58 -3.58
CA ALA A 20 0.80 -12.07 -2.24
C ALA A 20 0.97 -10.54 -2.31
N GLU A 21 -0.10 -9.81 -2.03
CA GLU A 21 -0.06 -8.36 -1.89
C GLU A 21 0.89 -8.03 -0.73
N GLU A 22 1.98 -7.31 -1.04
CA GLU A 22 2.91 -6.87 -0.01
C GLU A 22 2.23 -5.82 0.87
N LYS A 23 2.30 -6.00 2.20
CA LYS A 23 1.78 -5.00 3.13
C LYS A 23 2.56 -3.70 2.94
N VAL A 24 1.83 -2.62 2.65
CA VAL A 24 2.41 -1.28 2.56
C VAL A 24 2.85 -0.81 3.94
N ASP A 25 4.14 -0.46 4.06
CA ASP A 25 4.71 0.21 5.22
C ASP A 25 4.59 1.73 5.02
N PHE A 26 3.86 2.41 5.92
CA PHE A 26 3.59 3.84 5.79
C PHE A 26 4.88 4.68 5.79
N ALA A 27 5.82 4.37 6.69
CA ALA A 27 7.05 5.14 6.83
C ALA A 27 7.94 5.01 5.58
N LYS A 28 8.02 3.80 5.02
CA LYS A 28 8.82 3.54 3.82
C LYS A 28 8.18 4.06 2.53
N SER A 29 6.85 3.99 2.43
CA SER A 29 6.17 4.19 1.15
C SER A 29 5.40 5.51 1.01
N VAL A 30 4.99 6.13 2.12
CA VAL A 30 4.03 7.26 2.10
C VAL A 30 4.54 8.49 2.85
N GLN A 31 5.15 8.31 4.01
CA GLN A 31 5.52 9.40 4.91
C GLN A 31 6.36 10.49 4.22
N GLY A 32 7.39 10.12 3.46
CA GLY A 32 8.24 11.09 2.75
C GLY A 32 7.48 11.93 1.72
N VAL A 33 6.40 11.41 1.13
CA VAL A 33 5.55 12.18 0.21
C VAL A 33 4.79 13.25 0.99
N PHE A 34 4.25 12.90 2.15
CA PHE A 34 3.50 13.84 3.00
C PHE A 34 4.42 14.96 3.50
N GLU A 35 5.62 14.61 3.97
CA GLU A 35 6.64 15.56 4.39
C GLU A 35 7.02 16.54 3.27
N ALA A 36 7.25 16.03 2.06
CA ALA A 36 7.70 16.86 0.95
C ALA A 36 6.61 17.73 0.32
N ARG A 37 5.33 17.32 0.39
CA ARG A 37 4.26 17.90 -0.44
C ARG A 37 3.03 18.37 0.32
N CYS A 38 2.77 17.87 1.52
CA CYS A 38 1.49 18.07 2.20
C CYS A 38 1.66 18.82 3.53
N ILE A 39 2.65 18.45 4.34
CA ILE A 39 2.80 18.91 5.73
C ILE A 39 3.05 20.42 5.84
N ASP A 40 3.63 21.07 4.83
CA ASP A 40 3.82 22.52 4.84
C ASP A 40 2.48 23.28 4.96
N CYS A 41 1.42 22.75 4.36
CA CYS A 41 0.07 23.33 4.40
C CYS A 41 -0.91 22.59 5.33
N HIS A 42 -0.63 21.33 5.67
CA HIS A 42 -1.50 20.45 6.46
C HIS A 42 -0.76 19.82 7.63
N GLY A 43 0.01 20.61 8.36
CA GLY A 43 0.79 20.16 9.52
C GLY A 43 0.55 21.04 10.74
N SER A 44 1.33 20.82 11.80
CA SER A 44 1.24 21.60 13.05
C SER A 44 1.21 23.12 12.88
N LYS A 45 1.99 23.66 11.93
CA LYS A 45 2.16 25.09 11.72
C LYS A 45 1.01 25.73 10.92
N LYS A 46 0.39 24.97 10.02
CA LYS A 46 -0.68 25.44 9.13
C LYS A 46 -1.59 24.26 8.81
N GLN A 47 -2.89 24.45 8.99
CA GLN A 47 -3.93 23.42 8.77
C GLN A 47 -4.93 23.99 7.76
N LYS A 48 -4.50 24.09 6.50
CA LYS A 48 -5.32 24.70 5.45
C LYS A 48 -6.57 23.84 5.23
N GLY A 49 -7.74 24.46 5.20
CA GLY A 49 -9.00 23.73 5.00
C GLY A 49 -9.30 22.72 6.09
N ASP A 50 -8.89 23.03 7.33
CA ASP A 50 -9.14 22.24 8.55
C ASP A 50 -8.63 20.80 8.49
N LEU A 51 -7.67 20.52 7.59
CA LEU A 51 -7.05 19.22 7.44
C LEU A 51 -5.63 19.21 8.00
N ARG A 52 -5.32 18.18 8.78
CA ARG A 52 -4.02 17.95 9.41
C ARG A 52 -3.52 16.52 9.17
N LEU A 53 -2.31 16.38 8.63
CA LEU A 53 -1.72 15.13 8.14
C LEU A 53 -0.37 14.75 8.78
N ASP A 54 0.16 15.55 9.72
CA ASP A 54 1.42 15.27 10.44
C ASP A 54 1.25 14.32 11.63
N SER A 55 0.02 13.90 11.95
CA SER A 55 -0.29 12.93 13.00
C SER A 55 -1.43 12.04 12.57
N GLN A 56 -1.34 10.74 12.88
CA GLN A 56 -2.39 9.78 12.55
C GLN A 56 -3.70 10.15 13.25
N GLU A 57 -3.64 10.55 14.51
CA GLU A 57 -4.81 10.85 15.33
C GLU A 57 -5.61 12.01 14.71
N ALA A 58 -4.94 13.10 14.33
CA ALA A 58 -5.63 14.24 13.70
C ALA A 58 -6.12 13.93 12.28
N ALA A 59 -5.43 13.08 11.53
CA ALA A 59 -5.83 12.71 10.17
C ALA A 59 -7.12 11.88 10.14
N PHE A 60 -7.44 11.21 11.25
CA PHE A 60 -8.63 10.36 11.41
C PHE A 60 -9.57 10.87 12.52
N ALA A 61 -9.37 12.08 13.01
CA ALA A 61 -10.29 12.70 13.95
C ALA A 61 -11.56 13.14 13.18
N GLU A 62 -12.69 12.53 13.54
CA GLU A 62 -14.03 12.83 13.02
C GLU A 62 -14.68 14.04 13.71
#